data_AF-A0A6I4IT21-F1
#
_entry.id   AF-A0A6I4IT21-F1
#
_cell.length_a   1.000
_cell.length_b   1.000
_cell.length_c   1.000
_cell.angle_alpha   90.00
_cell.angle_beta   90.00
_cell.angle_gamma   90.00
#
_symmetry.space_group_name_H-M   'P 1'
#
loop_
_entity.id
_entity.type
_entity.pdbx_description
1 polymer ?
#
loop_
_entity_poly.entity_id
_entity_poly.type
_entity_poly.pdbx_seq_one_letter_code
_entity_poly.pdbx_strand_id
1 'polypeptide(L)'
;MGFEPATNNQIQAAEKRLSVDFPKDYIDFLNITNGLSVTNDVQPSFMKVEDIDYLKIIDPFLVEVWSGPEIWKIGQCLERSILIGGKEEEQYFLLIPPKEKDDNWRYWTFASWRPGEEEFLDLKSYFESVIEFNKNYLKN
;
A
#
# COMPACT_ATOMS: atom_id res chain seq x y z
N MET A 1 6.10 2.50 16.20
CA MET A 1 7.57 2.26 16.21
C MET A 1 7.94 1.46 14.96
N GLY A 2 9.03 1.82 14.27
CA GLY A 2 9.53 1.05 13.12
C GLY A 2 10.14 -0.28 13.55
N PHE A 3 10.04 -1.30 12.69
CA PHE A 3 10.74 -2.57 12.87
C PHE A 3 12.19 -2.45 12.35
N GLU A 4 13.02 -3.47 12.61
CA GLU A 4 14.34 -3.54 11.99
C GLU A 4 14.22 -3.47 10.45
N PRO A 5 15.18 -2.84 9.75
CA PRO A 5 15.21 -2.83 8.29
C PRO A 5 15.10 -4.21 7.68
N ALA A 6 14.46 -4.31 6.51
CA ALA A 6 14.43 -5.55 5.76
C ALA A 6 15.82 -5.84 5.17
N THR A 7 16.22 -7.10 5.21
CA THR A 7 17.41 -7.60 4.52
C THR A 7 17.16 -7.75 3.02
N ASN A 8 18.21 -7.65 2.21
CA ASN A 8 18.12 -7.92 0.77
C ASN A 8 17.50 -9.28 0.46
N ASN A 9 17.76 -10.31 1.28
CA ASN A 9 17.18 -11.63 1.10
C ASN A 9 15.66 -11.63 1.33
N GLN A 10 15.16 -10.88 2.32
CA GLN A 10 13.72 -10.74 2.56
C GLN A 10 13.03 -10.04 1.39
N ILE A 11 13.64 -8.95 0.89
CA ILE A 11 13.12 -8.19 -0.24
C ILE A 11 13.07 -9.08 -1.50
N GLN A 12 14.18 -9.73 -1.86
CA GLN A 12 14.26 -10.62 -3.02
C GLN A 12 13.32 -11.82 -2.92
N ALA A 13 13.11 -12.36 -1.72
CA ALA A 13 12.16 -13.44 -1.50
C ALA A 13 10.72 -12.98 -1.76
N ALA A 14 10.36 -11.76 -1.35
CA ALA A 14 9.04 -11.19 -1.60
C ALA A 14 8.82 -10.83 -3.08
N GLU A 15 9.81 -10.22 -3.74
CA GLU A 15 9.79 -9.95 -5.19
C GLU A 15 9.58 -11.24 -5.99
N LYS A 16 10.34 -12.30 -5.65
CA LYS A 16 10.18 -13.62 -6.27
C LYS A 16 8.81 -14.24 -6.00
N ARG A 17 8.31 -14.14 -4.76
CA ARG A 17 7.00 -14.68 -4.36
C ARG A 17 5.86 -14.00 -5.12
N LEU A 18 5.95 -12.67 -5.29
CA LEU A 18 4.94 -11.86 -5.97
C LEU A 18 5.17 -11.74 -7.47
N SER A 19 6.31 -12.22 -7.98
CA SER A 19 6.70 -12.10 -9.39
C SER A 19 6.72 -10.65 -9.90
N VAL A 20 7.25 -9.73 -9.08
CA VAL A 20 7.39 -8.30 -9.39
C VAL A 20 8.74 -7.79 -8.90
N ASP A 21 9.27 -6.74 -9.55
CA ASP A 21 10.39 -5.96 -9.04
C ASP A 21 9.83 -4.69 -8.36
N PHE A 22 10.09 -4.51 -7.06
CA PHE A 22 9.49 -3.41 -6.29
C PHE A 22 10.01 -2.04 -6.76
N PRO A 23 9.20 -0.98 -6.59
CA PRO A 23 9.65 0.36 -6.92
C PRO A 23 10.75 0.81 -5.94
N LYS A 24 11.69 1.62 -6.45
CA LYS A 24 12.90 2.01 -5.71
C LYS A 24 12.58 2.70 -4.37
N ASP A 25 11.58 3.56 -4.33
CA ASP A 25 11.17 4.28 -3.13
C ASP A 25 10.62 3.35 -2.04
N TYR A 26 9.92 2.28 -2.42
CA TYR A 26 9.49 1.25 -1.47
C TYR A 26 10.66 0.43 -0.95
N ILE A 27 11.64 0.10 -1.81
CA ILE A 27 12.90 -0.53 -1.38
C ILE A 27 13.65 0.38 -0.41
N ASP A 28 13.75 1.68 -0.70
CA ASP A 28 14.38 2.67 0.18
C ASP A 28 13.67 2.70 1.55
N PHE A 29 12.33 2.63 1.59
CA PHE A 29 11.55 2.52 2.82
C PHE A 29 11.87 1.23 3.59
N LEU A 30 11.90 0.07 2.93
CA LEU A 30 12.20 -1.22 3.56
C LEU A 30 13.62 -1.26 4.13
N ASN A 31 14.57 -0.57 3.50
CA ASN A 31 15.94 -0.40 4.01
C ASN A 31 16.03 0.51 5.25
N ILE A 32 14.97 1.28 5.54
CA ILE A 32 14.86 2.09 6.76
C ILE A 32 14.09 1.32 7.85
N THR A 33 13.01 0.63 7.48
CA THR A 33 12.14 -0.08 8.41
C THR A 33 11.34 -1.18 7.69
N ASN A 34 11.31 -2.40 8.22
CA ASN A 34 10.47 -3.48 7.68
C ASN A 34 9.04 -3.40 8.21
N GLY A 35 8.29 -2.41 7.72
CA GLY A 35 6.95 -2.08 8.23
C GLY A 35 6.99 -1.00 9.31
N LEU A 36 5.81 -0.48 9.68
CA LEU A 36 5.66 0.65 10.58
C LEU A 36 4.37 0.51 11.38
N SER A 37 4.47 0.37 12.70
CA SER A 37 3.29 0.48 13.56
C SER A 37 2.93 1.96 13.77
N VAL A 38 1.68 2.29 13.47
CA VAL A 38 1.03 3.56 13.82
C VAL A 38 0.34 3.44 15.18
N THR A 39 0.07 4.59 15.80
CA THR A 39 -0.58 4.67 17.12
C THR A 39 -1.95 5.34 17.06
N ASN A 40 -2.46 5.63 15.87
CA ASN A 40 -3.76 6.28 15.66
C ASN A 40 -4.54 5.56 14.55
N ASP A 41 -5.86 5.75 14.51
CA ASP A 41 -6.76 5.05 13.59
C ASP A 41 -6.87 5.71 12.20
N VAL A 42 -6.12 6.80 11.96
CA VAL A 42 -6.26 7.60 10.73
C VAL A 42 -5.26 7.17 9.65
N GLN A 43 -4.06 6.73 10.04
CA GLN A 43 -3.05 6.28 9.11
C GLN A 43 -2.89 4.76 9.18
N PRO A 44 -2.84 4.05 8.03
CA PRO A 44 -2.60 2.62 8.05
C PRO A 44 -1.24 2.27 8.63
N SER A 45 -1.18 1.17 9.39
CA SER A 45 0.10 0.56 9.72
C SER A 45 0.73 -0.06 8.48
N PHE A 46 2.06 -0.09 8.38
CA PHE A 46 2.76 -0.76 7.28
C PHE A 46 3.20 -2.14 7.71
N MET A 47 2.91 -3.12 6.86
CA MET A 47 3.20 -4.53 7.07
C MET A 47 4.68 -4.83 6.84
N LYS A 48 5.15 -5.95 7.39
CA LYS A 48 6.46 -6.52 7.04
C LYS A 48 6.42 -7.07 5.61
N VAL A 49 7.53 -6.98 4.89
CA VAL A 49 7.65 -7.41 3.49
C VAL A 49 7.36 -8.92 3.29
N GLU A 50 7.52 -9.72 4.34
CA GLU A 50 7.20 -11.14 4.32
C GLU A 50 5.69 -11.41 4.37
N ASP A 51 4.92 -10.47 4.94
CA ASP A 51 3.49 -10.61 5.19
C ASP A 51 2.62 -9.97 4.11
N ILE A 52 3.20 -9.11 3.24
CA ILE A 52 2.46 -8.47 2.13
C ILE A 52 2.06 -9.52 1.09
N ASP A 53 0.91 -9.33 0.45
CA ASP A 53 0.48 -10.15 -0.68
C ASP A 53 -0.49 -9.36 -1.57
N TYR A 54 -0.89 -9.95 -2.69
CA TYR A 54 -1.95 -9.39 -3.52
C TYR A 54 -3.24 -9.26 -2.71
N LEU A 55 -3.94 -8.14 -2.89
CA LEU A 55 -5.19 -7.85 -2.18
C LEU A 55 -6.25 -8.93 -2.44
N LYS A 56 -6.32 -9.50 -3.65
CA LYS A 56 -7.23 -10.61 -3.96
C LYS A 56 -6.97 -11.89 -3.13
N ILE A 57 -5.80 -12.03 -2.53
CA ILE A 57 -5.46 -13.15 -1.63
C ILE A 57 -5.82 -12.79 -0.19
N ILE A 58 -5.55 -11.54 0.24
CA ILE A 58 -5.76 -11.09 1.61
C ILE A 58 -7.23 -10.75 1.88
N ASP A 59 -7.88 -10.03 0.97
CA ASP A 59 -9.26 -9.56 1.05
C ASP A 59 -9.96 -9.73 -0.32
N PRO A 60 -10.32 -10.97 -0.69
CA PRO A 60 -11.02 -11.24 -1.95
C PRO A 60 -12.42 -10.60 -2.00
N PHE A 61 -13.06 -10.39 -0.84
CA PHE A 61 -14.40 -9.82 -0.78
C PHE A 61 -14.39 -8.34 -1.22
N LEU A 62 -13.40 -7.56 -0.78
CA LEU A 62 -13.26 -6.18 -1.25
C LEU A 62 -13.07 -6.13 -2.77
N VAL A 63 -12.24 -7.01 -3.34
CA VAL A 63 -12.04 -7.06 -4.80
C VAL A 63 -13.34 -7.40 -5.53
N GLU A 64 -14.14 -8.34 -5.00
CA GLU A 64 -15.44 -8.72 -5.58
C GLU A 64 -16.42 -7.54 -5.59
N VAL A 65 -16.60 -6.86 -4.45
CA VAL A 65 -17.51 -5.72 -4.31
C VAL A 65 -17.17 -4.62 -5.32
N TRP A 66 -15.88 -4.36 -5.53
CA TRP A 66 -15.41 -3.29 -6.42
C TRP A 66 -15.23 -3.71 -7.88
N SER A 67 -15.56 -4.95 -8.23
CA SER A 67 -15.52 -5.47 -9.61
C SER A 67 -16.87 -5.44 -10.33
N GLY A 68 -17.88 -4.76 -9.75
CA GLY A 68 -19.20 -4.61 -10.36
C GLY A 68 -19.20 -3.78 -11.66
N PRO A 69 -20.25 -3.86 -12.50
CA PRO A 69 -20.30 -3.26 -13.85
C PRO A 69 -20.03 -1.75 -13.92
N GLU A 70 -20.36 -1.01 -12.86
CA GLU A 70 -20.19 0.46 -12.81
C GLU A 70 -18.79 0.89 -12.33
N ILE A 71 -18.08 0.01 -11.62
CA ILE A 71 -16.81 0.30 -10.94
C ILE A 71 -15.67 -0.66 -11.33
N TRP A 72 -15.88 -1.45 -12.39
CA TRP A 72 -14.97 -2.52 -12.84
C TRP A 72 -13.51 -2.09 -13.03
N LYS A 73 -13.26 -0.81 -13.37
CA LYS A 73 -11.90 -0.27 -13.51
C LYS A 73 -11.15 -0.22 -12.17
N ILE A 74 -11.84 0.12 -11.09
CA ILE A 74 -11.28 0.11 -9.73
C ILE A 74 -11.04 -1.34 -9.31
N GLY A 75 -12.02 -2.23 -9.52
CA GLY A 75 -11.86 -3.67 -9.26
C GLY A 75 -10.65 -4.29 -9.93
N GLN A 76 -10.38 -3.99 -11.21
CA GLN A 76 -9.18 -4.46 -11.92
C GLN A 76 -7.86 -3.92 -11.33
N CYS A 77 -7.88 -2.73 -10.75
CA CYS A 77 -6.72 -2.16 -10.07
C CYS A 77 -6.51 -2.86 -8.71
N LEU A 78 -7.59 -3.04 -7.94
CA LEU A 78 -7.58 -3.73 -6.66
C LEU A 78 -7.14 -5.19 -6.79
N GLU A 79 -7.62 -5.92 -7.80
CA GLU A 79 -7.24 -7.31 -8.06
C GLU A 79 -5.73 -7.49 -8.24
N ARG A 80 -5.06 -6.47 -8.82
CA ARG A 80 -3.62 -6.47 -9.09
C ARG A 80 -2.80 -5.78 -8.00
N SER A 81 -3.46 -5.14 -7.05
CA SER A 81 -2.80 -4.40 -5.99
C SER A 81 -2.17 -5.32 -4.95
N ILE A 82 -1.05 -4.90 -4.38
CA ILE A 82 -0.34 -5.54 -3.29
C ILE A 82 -0.63 -4.72 -2.04
N LEU A 83 -1.19 -5.36 -1.01
CA LEU A 83 -1.45 -4.71 0.27
C LEU A 83 -0.16 -4.62 1.06
N ILE A 84 0.32 -3.39 1.28
CA ILE A 84 1.54 -3.13 2.05
C ILE A 84 1.28 -2.44 3.38
N GLY A 85 0.03 -2.00 3.62
CA GLY A 85 -0.37 -1.43 4.90
C GLY A 85 -1.87 -1.47 5.12
N GLY A 86 -2.28 -1.46 6.38
CA GLY A 86 -3.68 -1.41 6.78
C GLY A 86 -4.39 -2.77 6.83
N LYS A 87 -3.65 -3.88 6.97
CA LYS A 87 -4.29 -5.20 7.07
C LYS A 87 -5.23 -5.24 8.27
N GLU A 88 -6.49 -5.59 8.01
CA GLU A 88 -7.59 -5.61 9.01
C GLU A 88 -7.91 -4.23 9.62
N GLU A 89 -7.41 -3.16 9.01
CA GLU A 89 -7.74 -1.78 9.35
C GLU A 89 -8.74 -1.21 8.34
N GLU A 90 -9.33 -0.07 8.67
CA GLU A 90 -10.40 0.53 7.85
C GLU A 90 -9.86 1.27 6.60
N GLN A 91 -8.55 1.50 6.54
CA GLN A 91 -7.85 2.08 5.40
C GLN A 91 -6.67 1.19 4.99
N TYR A 92 -6.58 0.89 3.70
CA TYR A 92 -5.50 0.14 3.07
C TYR A 92 -4.51 1.10 2.40
N PHE A 93 -3.24 0.70 2.36
CA PHE A 93 -2.22 1.27 1.50
C PHE A 93 -1.73 0.21 0.51
N LEU A 94 -1.87 0.53 -0.77
CA LEU A 94 -1.76 -0.41 -1.88
C LEU A 94 -0.65 0.02 -2.85
N LEU A 95 0.18 -0.92 -3.25
CA LEU A 95 1.06 -0.77 -4.42
C LEU A 95 0.44 -1.49 -5.61
N ILE A 96 0.34 -0.81 -6.74
CA ILE A 96 -0.22 -1.38 -7.96
C ILE A 96 0.90 -1.52 -8.99
N PRO A 97 1.29 -2.75 -9.36
CA PRO A 97 2.30 -2.97 -10.38
C PRO A 97 1.88 -2.35 -11.72
N PRO A 98 2.84 -1.89 -12.54
CA PRO A 98 2.55 -1.41 -13.89
C PRO A 98 1.97 -2.53 -14.77
N LYS A 99 1.14 -2.16 -15.77
CA LYS A 99 0.60 -3.15 -16.74
C LYS A 99 1.62 -3.50 -17.81
N GLU A 100 2.42 -2.53 -18.19
CA GLU A 100 3.43 -2.62 -19.23
C GLU A 100 4.79 -2.21 -18.66
N LYS A 101 5.88 -2.62 -19.31
CA LYS A 101 7.24 -2.43 -18.78
C LYS A 101 7.63 -0.96 -18.55
N ASP A 102 7.04 -0.04 -19.31
CA ASP A 102 7.34 1.40 -19.27
C ASP A 102 6.28 2.21 -18.51
N ASP A 103 5.31 1.54 -17.89
CA ASP A 103 4.29 2.17 -17.06
C ASP A 103 4.79 2.31 -15.61
N ASN A 104 4.21 3.23 -14.85
CA ASN A 104 4.64 3.53 -13.49
C ASN A 104 3.91 2.66 -12.46
N TRP A 105 4.58 2.40 -11.34
CA TRP A 105 3.91 1.94 -10.13
C TRP A 105 2.91 3.01 -9.66
N ARG A 106 1.77 2.56 -9.15
CA ARG A 106 0.75 3.45 -8.58
C ARG A 106 0.60 3.17 -7.09
N TYR A 107 0.33 4.22 -6.33
CA TYR A 107 0.28 4.19 -4.87
C TYR A 107 -1.10 4.67 -4.45
N TRP A 108 -1.90 3.77 -3.90
CA TRP A 108 -3.29 4.08 -3.55
C TRP A 108 -3.50 3.96 -2.05
N THR A 109 -4.22 4.91 -1.46
CA THR A 109 -5.01 4.62 -0.27
C THR A 109 -6.42 4.24 -0.67
N PHE A 110 -7.00 3.32 0.08
CA PHE A 110 -8.35 2.86 -0.13
C PHE A 110 -9.02 2.67 1.23
N ALA A 111 -10.12 3.36 1.50
CA ALA A 111 -10.76 3.33 2.81
C ALA A 111 -12.25 2.99 2.70
N SER A 112 -12.77 2.25 3.67
CA SER A 112 -14.18 1.83 3.69
C SER A 112 -15.15 3.02 3.80
N TRP A 113 -14.73 4.09 4.47
CA TRP A 113 -15.53 5.30 4.73
C TRP A 113 -15.45 6.35 3.62
N ARG A 114 -14.56 6.19 2.64
CA ARG A 114 -14.38 7.15 1.54
C ARG A 114 -14.71 6.49 0.20
N PRO A 115 -15.53 7.12 -0.66
CA PRO A 115 -15.75 6.61 -2.00
C PRO A 115 -14.46 6.64 -2.83
N GLY A 116 -14.03 5.46 -3.29
CA GLY A 116 -12.94 5.28 -4.25
C GLY A 116 -11.54 5.40 -3.66
N GLU A 117 -10.57 5.44 -4.56
CA GLU A 117 -9.15 5.56 -4.26
C GLU A 117 -8.70 7.02 -4.06
N GLU A 118 -7.59 7.18 -3.35
CA GLU A 118 -6.74 8.36 -3.46
C GLU A 118 -5.37 7.94 -3.94
N GLU A 119 -4.92 8.56 -5.03
CA GLU A 119 -3.67 8.22 -5.70
C GLU A 119 -2.54 9.19 -5.33
N PHE A 120 -1.39 8.62 -5.00
CA PHE A 120 -0.15 9.33 -4.69
C PHE A 120 0.87 9.08 -5.80
N LEU A 121 1.79 10.04 -5.96
CA LEU A 121 2.87 9.95 -6.95
C LEU A 121 3.87 8.86 -6.59
N ASP A 122 4.18 8.75 -5.30
CA ASP A 122 5.18 7.87 -4.72
C ASP A 122 4.94 7.74 -3.20
N LEU A 123 5.72 6.91 -2.53
CA LEU A 123 5.61 6.72 -1.09
C LEU A 123 6.00 7.98 -0.29
N LYS A 124 6.89 8.81 -0.83
CA LYS A 124 7.33 10.06 -0.18
C LYS A 124 6.18 11.07 -0.09
N SER A 125 5.46 11.26 -1.19
CA SER A 125 4.31 12.17 -1.28
C SER A 125 3.17 11.74 -0.37
N TYR A 126 2.98 10.43 -0.16
CA TYR A 126 2.09 9.93 0.89
C TYR A 126 2.56 10.35 2.29
N PHE A 127 3.82 10.11 2.66
CA PHE A 127 4.30 10.50 3.99
C PHE A 127 4.28 12.02 4.21
N GLU A 128 4.55 12.81 3.18
CA GLU A 128 4.43 14.27 3.22
C GLU A 128 2.99 14.72 3.48
N SER A 129 2.00 14.06 2.85
CA SER A 129 0.58 14.36 3.09
C SER A 129 0.16 14.02 4.53
N VAL A 130 0.66 12.91 5.09
CA VAL A 130 0.43 12.53 6.50
C VAL A 130 1.05 13.55 7.46
N ILE A 131 2.28 14.00 7.19
CA ILE A 131 2.94 15.02 8.00
C ILE A 131 2.14 16.32 7.98
N GLU A 132 1.67 16.75 6.81
CA GLU A 132 0.89 17.97 6.67
C GLU A 132 -0.47 17.87 7.37
N PHE A 133 -1.16 16.73 7.25
CA PHE A 133 -2.38 16.44 7.98
C PHE A 133 -2.18 16.57 9.49
N ASN A 134 -1.14 15.92 10.04
CA ASN A 134 -0.85 15.94 11.47
C ASN A 134 -0.49 17.35 11.98
N LYS A 135 0.25 18.14 11.19
CA LYS A 135 0.54 19.55 11.53
C LYS A 135 -0.72 20.39 11.63
N ASN A 136 -1.71 20.13 10.78
CA ASN A 136 -2.98 20.87 10.79
C ASN A 136 -3.92 20.37 11.89
N TYR A 137 -3.89 19.08 12.20
CA TYR A 137 -4.64 18.51 13.34
C TYR A 137 -4.17 19.10 14.67
N LEU A 138 -2.85 19.22 14.89
CA LEU A 138 -2.27 19.76 16.12
C LEU A 138 -2.45 21.29 16.31
N LYS A 139 -2.90 22.00 15.27
CA LYS A 139 -3.17 23.45 15.35
C LYS A 139 -4.61 23.78 15.79
N ASN A 140 -5.50 22.79 15.81
CA ASN A 140 -6.89 22.91 16.25
C ASN A 140 -7.06 22.36 17.66
#